data_AF-D9PIX7-F1
#
_entry.id   AF-D9PIX7-F1
#
_cell.length_a   1.000
_cell.length_b   1.000
_cell.length_c   1.000
_cell.angle_alpha   90.00
_cell.angle_beta   90.00
_cell.angle_gamma   90.00
#
_symmetry.space_group_name_H-M   'P 1'
#
loop_
_entity.id
_entity.type
_entity.pdbx_description
1 polymer ?
#
loop_
_entity_poly.entity_id
_entity_poly.type
_entity_poly.pdbx_seq_one_letter_code
_entity_poly.pdbx_strand_id
1 'polypeptide(L)'
;MLNKENFDFSFSGLKTAVFYSVKDKKINLSLKEELASEFEDAVAEVLIKKTLKAIKKYKIKNLIIGGGVSANNRLRKEFKNLEKEKETLKVFLPNKKYTGDNGLMI
;
A
#
# COMPACT_ATOMS: atom_id res chain seq x y z
N MET A 1 8.09 6.75 10.04
CA MET A 1 7.58 6.98 8.66
C MET A 1 6.38 7.91 8.61
N LEU A 2 5.31 7.62 9.36
CA LEU A 2 4.04 8.38 9.30
C LEU A 2 4.13 9.83 9.80
N ASN A 3 4.95 10.09 10.81
CA ASN A 3 5.03 11.40 11.48
C ASN A 3 5.95 12.41 10.79
N LYS A 4 6.66 12.02 9.73
CA LYS A 4 7.49 12.95 8.96
C LYS A 4 6.61 13.84 8.08
N GLU A 5 6.94 15.13 8.00
CA GLU A 5 6.27 16.15 7.17
C GLU A 5 6.67 16.11 5.68
N ASN A 6 6.98 14.90 5.19
CA ASN A 6 7.27 14.65 3.78
C ASN A 6 6.36 13.54 3.24
N PHE A 7 6.46 13.27 1.94
CA PHE A 7 5.73 12.17 1.30
C PHE A 7 6.54 10.89 1.21
N ASP A 8 7.81 10.94 1.59
CA ASP A 8 8.74 9.80 1.51
C ASP A 8 8.36 8.69 2.49
N PHE A 9 8.62 7.46 2.05
CA PHE A 9 8.49 6.24 2.84
C PHE A 9 9.59 5.24 2.46
N SER A 10 9.92 4.33 3.38
CA SER A 10 10.90 3.26 3.15
C SER A 10 10.56 2.03 3.98
N PHE A 11 10.47 0.88 3.33
CA PHE A 11 10.10 -0.38 3.96
C PHE A 11 11.32 -1.27 4.31
N SER A 12 12.55 -0.79 4.10
CA SER A 12 13.76 -1.58 4.39
C SER A 12 13.87 -1.94 5.88
N GLY A 13 13.55 -0.99 6.76
CA GLY A 13 13.51 -1.25 8.21
C GLY A 13 12.43 -2.26 8.59
N LEU A 14 11.26 -2.22 7.95
CA LEU A 14 10.16 -3.16 8.20
C LEU A 14 10.56 -4.59 7.80
N LYS A 15 11.19 -4.77 6.63
CA LYS A 15 11.75 -6.07 6.19
C LYS A 15 12.74 -6.62 7.22
N THR A 16 13.61 -5.76 7.73
CA THR A 16 14.63 -6.14 8.71
C THR A 16 14.01 -6.54 10.05
N ALA A 17 12.98 -5.81 10.50
CA ALA A 17 12.24 -6.15 11.71
C ALA A 17 11.52 -7.51 11.60
N VAL A 18 10.86 -7.77 10.46
CA VAL A 18 10.24 -9.08 10.20
C VAL A 18 11.28 -10.19 10.17
N PHE A 19 12.44 -9.98 9.54
CA PHE A 19 13.51 -10.97 9.54
C PHE A 19 13.96 -11.33 10.96
N TYR A 20 14.23 -10.34 11.81
CA TYR A 20 14.65 -10.59 13.19
C TYR A 20 13.53 -11.17 14.07
N SER A 21 12.25 -10.95 13.76
CA SER A 21 11.16 -11.53 14.54
C SER A 21 11.03 -13.06 14.36
N VAL A 22 11.57 -13.61 13.27
CA VAL A 22 11.51 -15.04 12.93
C VAL A 22 12.84 -15.75 12.86
N LYS A 23 13.98 -15.03 12.86
CA LYS A 23 15.32 -15.56 12.59
C LYS A 23 15.65 -16.87 13.34
N ASP A 24 15.30 -16.92 14.63
CA ASP A 24 15.62 -18.04 15.52
C ASP A 24 14.38 -18.87 15.89
N LYS A 25 13.29 -18.75 15.12
CA LYS A 25 12.02 -19.46 15.35
C LYS A 25 11.73 -20.45 14.22
N LYS A 26 11.10 -21.58 14.56
CA LYS A 26 10.53 -22.49 13.57
C LYS A 26 9.25 -21.85 13.00
N ILE A 27 9.29 -21.45 11.73
CA ILE A 27 8.13 -20.86 11.05
C ILE A 27 7.11 -21.97 10.78
N ASN A 28 5.95 -21.88 11.44
CA ASN A 28 4.78 -22.68 11.11
C ASN A 28 3.80 -21.86 10.24
N LEU A 29 2.74 -22.49 9.75
CA LEU A 29 1.79 -21.83 8.86
C LEU A 29 1.08 -20.65 9.52
N SER A 30 0.63 -20.81 10.77
CA SER A 30 -0.07 -19.76 11.52
C SER A 30 0.77 -18.51 11.70
N LEU A 31 2.04 -18.65 12.13
CA LEU A 31 2.96 -17.53 12.26
C LEU A 31 3.23 -16.84 10.92
N LYS A 32 3.32 -17.62 9.83
CA LYS A 32 3.54 -17.08 8.48
C LYS A 32 2.35 -16.24 8.02
N GLU A 33 1.13 -16.71 8.26
CA GLU A 33 -0.11 -16.01 7.90
C GLU A 33 -0.26 -14.72 8.70
N GLU A 34 -0.01 -14.78 10.02
CA GLU A 34 -0.03 -13.62 10.91
C GLU A 34 0.96 -12.54 10.44
N LEU A 35 2.23 -12.90 10.26
CA LEU A 35 3.26 -11.96 9.80
C LEU A 35 2.98 -11.40 8.41
N ALA A 36 2.43 -12.21 7.50
CA ALA A 36 2.07 -11.75 6.17
C ALA A 36 0.94 -10.71 6.23
N SER A 37 -0.08 -10.95 7.06
CA SER A 37 -1.15 -9.99 7.29
C SER A 37 -0.59 -8.71 7.90
N GLU A 38 0.12 -8.79 9.03
CA GLU A 38 0.67 -7.61 9.72
C GLU A 38 1.65 -6.80 8.85
N PHE A 39 2.44 -7.47 8.03
CA PHE A 39 3.31 -6.79 7.06
C PHE A 39 2.49 -6.04 6.01
N GLU A 40 1.46 -6.67 5.45
CA GLU A 40 0.55 -6.03 4.49
C GLU A 40 -0.20 -4.86 5.13
N ASP A 41 -0.67 -5.00 6.38
CA ASP A 41 -1.29 -3.94 7.20
C ASP A 41 -0.37 -2.72 7.27
N ALA A 42 0.88 -2.93 7.72
CA ALA A 42 1.83 -1.86 7.95
C ALA A 42 2.22 -1.14 6.64
N VAL A 43 2.40 -1.89 5.54
CA VAL A 43 2.68 -1.30 4.22
C VAL A 43 1.49 -0.50 3.72
N ALA A 44 0.29 -1.08 3.77
CA ALA A 44 -0.94 -0.43 3.32
C ALA A 44 -1.21 0.86 4.09
N GLU A 45 -1.08 0.84 5.42
CA GLU A 45 -1.29 2.00 6.27
C GLU A 45 -0.39 3.17 5.86
N VAL A 46 0.91 2.91 5.65
CA VAL A 46 1.86 3.94 5.23
C VAL A 46 1.48 4.53 3.88
N LEU A 47 1.20 3.69 2.88
CA LEU A 47 0.82 4.14 1.55
C LEU A 47 -0.47 4.98 1.58
N ILE A 48 -1.49 4.52 2.30
CA ILE A 48 -2.79 5.20 2.42
C ILE A 48 -2.64 6.54 3.14
N LYS A 49 -1.99 6.57 4.31
CA LYS A 49 -1.82 7.80 5.09
C LYS A 49 -0.99 8.85 4.34
N LYS A 50 0.10 8.45 3.68
CA LYS A 50 0.93 9.36 2.87
C LYS A 50 0.16 9.88 1.65
N THR A 51 -0.58 9.02 0.97
CA THR A 51 -1.42 9.42 -0.17
C THR A 51 -2.53 10.39 0.28
N LEU A 52 -3.20 10.12 1.40
CA LEU A 52 -4.22 11.01 1.96
C LEU A 52 -3.65 12.39 2.32
N LYS A 53 -2.43 12.44 2.88
CA LYS A 53 -1.72 13.71 3.13
C LYS A 53 -1.51 14.49 1.82
N ALA A 54 -1.08 13.82 0.75
CA ALA A 54 -0.87 14.44 -0.55
C ALA A 54 -2.19 14.94 -1.16
N ILE A 55 -3.26 14.13 -1.11
CA ILE A 55 -4.60 14.50 -1.58
C ILE A 55 -5.08 15.80 -0.91
N LYS A 56 -4.94 15.89 0.42
CA LYS A 56 -5.31 17.08 1.18
C LYS A 56 -4.46 18.30 0.82
N LYS A 57 -3.13 18.14 0.76
CA LYS A 57 -2.20 19.23 0.47
C LYS A 57 -2.42 19.84 -0.92
N TYR A 58 -2.60 18.98 -1.93
CA TYR A 58 -2.69 19.40 -3.33
C TYR A 58 -4.12 19.49 -3.86
N LYS A 59 -5.13 19.27 -3.01
CA LYS A 59 -6.57 19.31 -3.37
C LYS A 59 -6.88 18.40 -4.57
N ILE A 60 -6.32 17.19 -4.56
CA ILE A 60 -6.44 16.22 -5.64
C ILE A 60 -7.88 15.71 -5.74
N LYS A 61 -8.44 15.71 -6.95
CA LYS A 61 -9.76 15.16 -7.26
C LYS A 61 -9.72 13.80 -7.94
N ASN A 62 -8.60 13.45 -8.57
CA ASN A 62 -8.43 12.19 -9.29
C ASN A 62 -7.14 11.51 -8.81
N LEU A 63 -7.26 10.30 -8.28
CA LEU A 63 -6.15 9.46 -7.85
C LEU A 63 -6.07 8.22 -8.73
N ILE A 64 -4.90 7.97 -9.31
CA ILE A 64 -4.64 6.75 -10.09
C ILE A 64 -3.62 5.92 -9.33
N ILE A 65 -3.88 4.63 -9.13
CA ILE A 65 -2.93 3.69 -8.51
C ILE A 65 -2.48 2.68 -9.56
N GLY A 66 -1.20 2.72 -9.93
CA GLY A 66 -0.56 1.82 -10.89
C GLY A 66 0.61 1.03 -10.27
N GLY A 67 1.33 0.27 -11.11
CA GLY A 67 2.43 -0.59 -10.69
C GLY A 67 1.96 -1.96 -10.18
N GLY A 68 2.83 -2.98 -10.26
CA GLY A 68 2.44 -4.38 -10.02
C GLY A 68 1.79 -4.63 -8.65
N VAL A 69 2.23 -3.91 -7.62
CA VAL A 69 1.69 -3.99 -6.25
C VAL A 69 0.23 -3.55 -6.17
N SER A 70 -0.26 -2.71 -7.10
CA SER A 70 -1.66 -2.30 -7.18
C SER A 70 -2.62 -3.45 -7.54
N ALA A 71 -2.12 -4.63 -7.92
CA ALA A 71 -2.94 -5.83 -8.07
C ALA A 71 -3.46 -6.38 -6.73
N ASN A 72 -2.84 -5.99 -5.61
CA ASN A 72 -3.18 -6.44 -4.26
C ASN A 72 -4.63 -6.06 -3.89
N ASN A 73 -5.43 -7.05 -3.48
CA ASN A 73 -6.86 -6.87 -3.20
C ASN A 73 -7.12 -5.90 -2.03
N ARG A 74 -6.28 -5.99 -1.00
CA ARG A 74 -6.43 -5.15 0.17
C ARG A 74 -6.12 -3.69 -0.15
N LEU A 75 -4.99 -3.41 -0.79
CA LEU A 75 -4.67 -2.05 -1.23
C LEU A 75 -5.76 -1.47 -2.12
N ARG A 76 -6.29 -2.25 -3.06
CA ARG A 76 -7.43 -1.83 -3.89
C ARG A 76 -8.64 -1.45 -3.05
N LYS A 77 -9.00 -2.26 -2.06
CA LYS A 77 -10.12 -2.00 -1.14
C LYS A 77 -9.88 -0.72 -0.35
N GLU A 78 -8.70 -0.56 0.27
CA GLU A 78 -8.36 0.61 1.08
C GLU A 78 -8.38 1.91 0.26
N PHE A 79 -7.81 1.92 -0.94
CA PHE A 79 -7.87 3.10 -1.82
C PHE A 79 -9.31 3.39 -2.29
N LYS A 80 -10.13 2.36 -2.54
CA LYS A 80 -11.55 2.55 -2.86
C LYS A 80 -12.37 3.05 -1.67
N ASN A 81 -11.98 2.75 -0.43
CA ASN A 81 -12.62 3.33 0.74
C ASN A 81 -12.37 4.84 0.82
N LEU A 82 -11.18 5.32 0.44
CA LEU A 82 -10.90 6.76 0.38
C LEU A 82 -11.85 7.51 -0.57
N GLU A 83 -12.20 6.91 -1.71
CA GLU A 83 -13.19 7.46 -2.65
C GLU A 83 -14.55 7.65 -1.98
N LYS A 84 -14.98 6.69 -1.15
CA LYS A 84 -16.26 6.77 -0.42
C LYS A 84 -16.25 7.83 0.69
N GLU A 85 -15.11 8.01 1.35
CA GLU A 85 -14.94 8.98 2.44
C GLU A 85 -14.75 10.43 1.94
N LYS A 86 -14.48 10.62 0.64
CA LYS A 86 -14.14 11.91 0.05
C LYS A 86 -14.99 12.17 -1.19
N GLU A 87 -16.07 12.90 -1.01
CA GLU A 87 -17.09 13.20 -2.05
C GLU A 87 -16.52 13.70 -3.39
N THR A 88 -15.40 14.43 -3.37
CA THR A 88 -14.77 14.99 -4.58
C THR A 88 -13.62 14.17 -5.15
N LEU A 89 -13.23 13.07 -4.50
CA LEU A 89 -12.15 12.20 -4.93
C LEU A 89 -12.70 11.08 -5.81
N LYS A 90 -12.09 10.85 -6.96
CA LYS A 90 -12.27 9.64 -7.78
C LYS A 90 -11.01 8.81 -7.77
N VAL A 91 -11.15 7.49 -7.63
CA VAL A 91 -10.02 6.57 -7.56
C VAL A 91 -10.05 5.61 -8.74
N PHE A 92 -9.01 5.64 -9.55
CA PHE A 92 -8.87 4.81 -10.75
C PHE A 92 -7.88 3.68 -10.49
N LEU A 93 -8.34 2.45 -10.71
CA LEU A 93 -7.56 1.23 -10.61
C LEU A 93 -7.62 0.50 -11.96
N PRO A 94 -6.49 0.26 -12.63
CA PRO A 94 -6.51 -0.49 -13.87
C PRO A 94 -6.95 -1.94 -13.63
N ASN A 95 -7.34 -2.65 -14.69
CA ASN A 95 -7.50 -4.10 -14.60
C ASN A 95 -6.17 -4.72 -14.14
N LYS A 96 -6.22 -5.73 -13.27
CA LYS A 96 -5.03 -6.40 -12.71
C LYS A 96 -4.06 -6.90 -13.79
N LYS A 97 -4.56 -7.32 -14.97
CA LYS A 97 -3.67 -7.73 -16.08
C LYS A 97 -2.79 -6.61 -16.63
N TYR A 98 -3.11 -5.35 -16.32
CA TYR A 98 -2.40 -4.16 -16.82
C TYR A 98 -1.67 -3.39 -15.71
N THR A 99 -1.60 -3.91 -14.48
CA THR A 99 -0.96 -3.19 -13.37
C THR A 99 0.56 -3.32 -13.37
N GLY A 100 1.10 -4.46 -13.81
CA GLY A 100 2.54 -4.69 -13.91
C GLY A 100 3.13 -4.15 -15.22
N ASP A 101 4.45 -4.21 -15.35
CA ASP A 101 5.15 -3.78 -16.56
C ASP A 101 4.72 -4.64 -17.76
N ASN A 102 4.18 -3.99 -18.80
CA ASN A 102 3.65 -4.69 -19.97
C ASN A 102 3.72 -3.81 -21.23
N GLY A 103 3.71 -4.42 -22.42
CA GLY A 103 3.88 -3.70 -23.68
C GLY A 103 2.74 -2.74 -24.07
N LEU A 104 1.56 -2.83 -23.43
CA LEU A 104 0.45 -1.89 -23.71
C LEU A 104 0.68 -0.51 -23.10
N MET A 105 1.58 -0.39 -22.11
CA MET A 105 1.84 0.87 -21.43
C MET A 105 2.83 1.79 -22.16
N ILE A 106 3.50 1.28 -23.21
CA ILE A 106 4.44 1.99 -24.09
C ILE A 106 3.71 2.38 -25.37
#